data_AF-A0A2M6V350-F1
#
_entry.id   AF-A0A2M6V350-F1
#
_cell.length_a   1.000
_cell.length_b   1.000
_cell.length_c   1.000
_cell.angle_alpha   90.00
_cell.angle_beta   90.00
_cell.angle_gamma   90.00
#
_symmetry.space_group_name_H-M   'P 1'
#
loop_
_entity.id
_entity.type
_entity.pdbx_description
1 polymer ?
#
loop_
_entity_poly.entity_id
_entity_poly.type
_entity_poly.pdbx_seq_one_letter_code
_entity_poly.pdbx_strand_id
1 'polypeptide(L)'
;MQDELAKIYEKLIAHETEIMNLRKGYIVVNEKYTTALSSLRQLTVSAADAAKRACIAAEKAFIATSKCAVAAKEAANQLVIAAAEAAAEAATASAEAAMEAAAAASAASAAAAAAVAQQAETALLQMSSEAAEATKRASDAAAEAVKMSFEANAIVKKARNQGS
;
A
#
# COMPACT_ATOMS: atom_id res chain seq x y z
N MET A 1 -26.10 -54.56 -38.98
CA MET A 1 -25.94 -53.36 -39.84
C MET A 1 -26.89 -52.23 -39.45
N GLN A 2 -28.22 -52.39 -39.51
CA GLN A 2 -29.16 -51.29 -39.18
C GLN A 2 -29.20 -50.94 -37.68
N ASP A 3 -29.09 -51.95 -36.80
CA ASP A 3 -29.03 -51.76 -35.33
C ASP A 3 -27.71 -51.12 -34.86
N GLU A 4 -26.59 -51.43 -35.52
CA GLU A 4 -25.30 -50.79 -35.25
C GLU A 4 -25.27 -49.33 -35.73
N LEU A 5 -25.91 -49.05 -36.87
CA LEU A 5 -26.06 -47.70 -37.38
C LEU A 5 -26.88 -46.82 -36.42
N ALA A 6 -27.97 -47.35 -35.86
CA ALA A 6 -28.78 -46.67 -34.85
C ALA A 6 -27.96 -46.32 -33.59
N LYS A 7 -27.17 -47.28 -33.08
CA LYS A 7 -26.27 -47.07 -31.93
C LYS A 7 -25.20 -46.00 -32.20
N ILE A 8 -24.70 -45.91 -33.44
CA ILE A 8 -23.76 -44.86 -33.84
C ILE A 8 -24.43 -43.49 -33.83
N TYR A 9 -25.65 -43.36 -34.35
CA TYR A 9 -26.41 -42.10 -34.33
C TYR A 9 -26.73 -41.63 -32.91
N GLU A 10 -27.13 -42.54 -32.02
CA GLU A 10 -27.36 -42.20 -30.61
C GLU A 10 -26.10 -41.64 -29.93
N LYS A 11 -24.94 -42.28 -30.16
CA LYS A 11 -23.65 -41.77 -29.64
C LYS A 11 -23.27 -40.42 -30.25
N LEU A 12 -23.55 -40.20 -31.53
CA LEU A 12 -23.28 -38.92 -32.20
C LEU A 12 -24.09 -37.78 -31.56
N ILE A 13 -25.38 -38.01 -31.31
CA ILE A 13 -26.27 -37.04 -30.66
C ILE A 13 -25.83 -36.76 -29.22
N ALA A 14 -25.43 -37.81 -28.48
CA ALA A 14 -24.90 -37.65 -27.13
C ALA A 14 -23.63 -36.79 -27.11
N HIS A 15 -22.69 -37.03 -28.03
CA HIS A 15 -21.47 -36.23 -28.16
C HIS A 15 -21.75 -34.80 -28.62
N GLU A 16 -22.67 -34.58 -29.56
CA GLU A 16 -23.07 -33.23 -29.97
C GLU A 16 -23.64 -32.44 -28.79
N THR A 17 -24.46 -33.10 -27.97
CA THR A 17 -25.01 -32.51 -26.73
C THR A 17 -23.92 -32.17 -25.73
N GLU A 18 -22.94 -33.06 -25.53
CA GLU A 18 -21.80 -32.82 -24.64
C GLU A 18 -20.92 -31.66 -25.13
N ILE A 19 -20.64 -31.59 -26.43
CA ILE A 19 -19.88 -30.49 -27.04
C ILE A 19 -20.63 -29.16 -26.88
N MET A 20 -21.95 -29.15 -27.09
CA MET A 20 -22.78 -27.97 -26.85
C MET A 20 -22.72 -27.52 -25.38
N ASN A 21 -22.79 -28.46 -24.44
CA ASN A 21 -22.70 -28.16 -23.02
C ASN A 21 -21.30 -27.63 -22.64
N LEU A 22 -20.24 -28.22 -23.19
CA LEU A 22 -18.87 -27.78 -22.97
C LEU A 22 -18.66 -26.36 -23.51
N ARG A 23 -19.17 -26.06 -24.71
CA ARG A 23 -19.10 -24.71 -25.29
C ARG A 23 -19.85 -23.69 -24.44
N LYS A 24 -21.05 -24.02 -23.96
CA LYS A 24 -21.81 -23.17 -23.04
C LYS A 24 -21.04 -22.94 -21.73
N GLY A 25 -20.47 -24.00 -21.15
CA GLY A 25 -19.65 -23.92 -19.95
C GLY A 25 -18.43 -23.03 -20.15
N TYR A 26 -17.73 -23.18 -21.28
CA TYR A 26 -16.58 -22.34 -21.62
C TYR A 26 -16.94 -20.86 -21.72
N ILE A 27 -18.06 -20.51 -22.35
CA ILE A 27 -18.53 -19.12 -22.45
C ILE A 27 -18.72 -18.52 -21.04
N VAL A 28 -19.43 -19.23 -20.16
CA VAL A 28 -19.67 -18.77 -18.78
C VAL A 28 -18.36 -18.61 -17.99
N VAL A 29 -17.42 -19.54 -18.15
CA VAL A 29 -16.11 -19.45 -17.49
C VAL A 29 -15.30 -18.26 -18.03
N ASN A 30 -15.31 -18.06 -19.34
CA ASN A 30 -14.60 -16.96 -19.98
C ASN A 30 -15.16 -15.59 -19.58
N GLU A 31 -16.49 -15.45 -19.49
CA GLU A 31 -17.15 -14.25 -18.99
C GLU A 31 -16.72 -13.94 -17.55
N LYS A 32 -16.84 -14.91 -16.63
CA LYS A 32 -16.42 -14.75 -15.23
C LYS A 32 -14.94 -14.41 -15.10
N TYR A 33 -14.09 -15.06 -15.89
CA TYR A 33 -12.66 -14.81 -15.90
C TYR A 33 -12.36 -13.37 -16.34
N THR A 34 -13.01 -12.89 -17.40
CA THR A 34 -12.86 -11.52 -17.89
C THR A 34 -13.31 -10.48 -16.86
N THR A 35 -14.45 -10.73 -16.18
CA THR A 35 -14.93 -9.87 -15.10
C THR A 35 -13.98 -9.84 -13.90
N ALA A 36 -13.46 -10.99 -13.49
CA ALA A 36 -12.50 -11.09 -12.40
C ALA A 36 -11.20 -10.35 -12.73
N LEU A 37 -10.72 -10.48 -13.97
CA LEU A 37 -9.53 -9.80 -14.46
C LEU A 37 -9.68 -8.27 -14.43
N SER A 38 -10.84 -7.77 -14.89
CA SER A 38 -11.16 -6.34 -14.83
C SER A 38 -11.22 -5.83 -13.40
N SER A 39 -11.82 -6.60 -12.49
CA SER A 39 -11.91 -6.26 -11.07
C SER A 39 -10.53 -6.22 -10.40
N LEU A 40 -9.68 -7.22 -10.69
CA LEU A 40 -8.32 -7.28 -10.18
C LEU A 40 -7.51 -6.08 -10.64
N ARG A 41 -7.61 -5.71 -11.92
CA ARG A 41 -6.97 -4.51 -12.47
C ARG A 41 -7.38 -3.24 -11.72
N GLN A 42 -8.68 -3.05 -11.46
CA GLN A 42 -9.19 -1.89 -10.73
C GLN A 42 -8.71 -1.87 -9.27
N LEU A 43 -8.63 -3.03 -8.62
CA LEU A 43 -8.08 -3.15 -7.26
C LEU A 43 -6.59 -2.78 -7.24
N THR A 44 -5.79 -3.26 -8.19
CA THR A 44 -4.36 -2.91 -8.30
C THR A 44 -4.17 -1.41 -8.48
N VAL A 45 -4.97 -0.78 -9.35
CA VAL A 45 -4.95 0.68 -9.55
C VAL A 45 -5.23 1.40 -8.24
N SER A 46 -6.30 1.01 -7.56
CA SER A 46 -6.72 1.63 -6.30
C SER A 46 -5.69 1.45 -5.18
N ALA A 47 -5.06 0.27 -5.11
CA ALA A 47 -4.02 -0.04 -4.14
C ALA A 47 -2.74 0.77 -4.40
N ALA A 48 -2.31 0.90 -5.65
CA ALA A 48 -1.16 1.73 -6.01
C ALA A 48 -1.40 3.21 -5.69
N ASP A 49 -2.59 3.74 -5.97
CA ASP A 49 -2.96 5.11 -5.63
C ASP A 49 -3.05 5.32 -4.11
N ALA A 50 -3.57 4.34 -3.37
CA ALA A 50 -3.56 4.37 -1.90
C ALA A 50 -2.12 4.44 -1.35
N ALA A 51 -1.19 3.64 -1.90
CA ALA A 51 0.22 3.67 -1.51
C ALA A 51 0.86 5.06 -1.76
N LYS A 52 0.59 5.66 -2.92
CA LYS A 52 1.08 7.02 -3.26
C LYS A 52 0.51 8.07 -2.30
N ARG A 53 -0.79 8.00 -1.98
CA ARG A 53 -1.42 8.93 -1.03
C ARG A 53 -0.87 8.78 0.38
N ALA A 54 -0.64 7.55 0.83
CA ALA A 54 -0.03 7.26 2.12
C ALA A 54 1.41 7.77 2.19
N CYS A 55 2.19 7.65 1.12
CA CYS A 55 3.52 8.27 1.02
C CYS A 55 3.47 9.79 1.22
N ILE A 56 2.54 10.49 0.55
CA ILE A 56 2.40 11.95 0.73
C ILE A 56 2.03 12.29 2.18
N ALA A 57 1.21 11.47 2.83
CA ALA A 57 0.89 11.66 4.25
C ALA A 57 2.13 11.49 5.14
N ALA A 58 2.95 10.47 4.89
CA ALA A 58 4.21 10.24 5.60
C ALA A 58 5.19 11.41 5.41
N GLU A 59 5.35 11.92 4.19
CA GLU A 59 6.21 13.08 3.89
C GLU A 59 5.73 14.36 4.60
N LYS A 60 4.41 14.59 4.64
CA LYS A 60 3.84 15.73 5.38
C LYS A 60 4.06 15.60 6.89
N ALA A 61 3.89 14.40 7.44
CA ALA A 61 4.14 14.11 8.85
C ALA A 61 5.62 14.27 9.20
N PHE A 62 6.53 13.87 8.31
CA PHE A 62 7.97 14.15 8.43
C PHE A 62 8.26 15.65 8.47
N ILE A 63 7.70 16.45 7.56
CA ILE A 63 7.88 17.92 7.56
C ILE A 63 7.37 18.53 8.88
N ALA A 64 6.21 18.08 9.37
CA ALA A 64 5.68 18.51 10.66
C ALA A 64 6.65 18.17 11.80
N THR A 65 7.14 16.93 11.84
CA THR A 65 8.13 16.45 12.81
C THR A 65 9.39 17.32 12.80
N SER A 66 9.93 17.61 11.61
CA SER A 66 11.12 18.46 11.44
C SER A 66 10.91 19.86 12.02
N LYS A 67 9.76 20.49 11.72
CA LYS A 67 9.41 21.81 12.26
C LYS A 67 9.27 21.80 13.77
N CYS A 68 8.61 20.78 14.32
CA CYS A 68 8.45 20.59 15.76
C CYS A 68 9.81 20.36 16.45
N ALA A 69 10.70 19.57 15.85
CA ALA A 69 12.04 19.33 16.38
C ALA A 69 12.90 20.62 16.41
N VAL A 70 12.82 21.44 15.36
CA VAL A 70 13.47 22.76 15.33
C VAL A 70 12.89 23.68 16.41
N ALA A 71 11.56 23.74 16.53
CA ALA A 71 10.90 24.54 17.56
C ALA A 71 11.29 24.09 18.98
N ALA A 72 11.37 22.78 19.22
CA ALA A 72 11.83 22.22 20.49
C ALA A 72 13.27 22.64 20.80
N LYS A 73 14.16 22.59 19.81
CA LYS A 73 15.55 23.03 19.95
C LYS A 73 15.68 24.52 20.26
N GLU A 74 14.95 25.38 19.54
CA GLU A 74 14.98 26.82 19.78
C GLU A 74 14.41 27.20 21.15
N ALA A 75 13.28 26.60 21.54
CA ALA A 75 12.70 26.79 22.87
C ALA A 75 13.65 26.33 23.99
N ALA A 76 14.33 25.20 23.79
CA ALA A 76 15.34 24.69 24.72
C ALA A 76 16.54 25.66 24.86
N ASN A 77 17.02 26.24 23.76
CA ASN A 77 18.10 27.24 23.79
C ASN A 77 17.73 28.50 24.56
N GLN A 78 16.45 28.89 24.53
CA GLN A 78 15.93 30.04 25.29
C GLN A 78 15.48 29.66 26.71
N LEU A 79 15.74 28.44 27.17
CA LEU A 79 15.33 27.92 28.48
C LEU A 79 13.81 27.93 28.73
N VAL A 80 13.01 27.95 27.66
CA VAL A 80 11.54 27.84 27.76
C VAL A 80 11.15 26.35 27.78
N ILE A 81 11.45 25.68 28.89
CA ILE A 81 11.37 24.21 29.01
C ILE A 81 9.98 23.66 28.66
N ALA A 82 8.90 24.27 29.16
CA ALA A 82 7.54 23.79 28.88
C ALA A 82 7.18 23.83 27.38
N ALA A 83 7.62 24.86 26.65
CA ALA A 83 7.40 24.95 25.22
C ALA A 83 8.27 23.94 24.46
N ALA A 84 9.49 23.69 24.94
CA ALA A 84 10.40 22.72 24.37
C ALA A 84 9.86 21.28 24.52
N GLU A 85 9.34 20.93 25.70
CA GLU A 85 8.69 19.63 25.98
C GLU A 85 7.46 19.44 25.09
N ALA A 86 6.55 20.42 25.03
CA ALA A 86 5.37 20.33 24.17
C ALA A 86 5.71 20.18 22.67
N ALA A 87 6.75 20.88 22.19
CA ALA A 87 7.19 20.76 20.81
C ALA A 87 7.85 19.40 20.52
N ALA A 88 8.59 18.83 21.47
CA ALA A 88 9.17 17.49 21.33
C ALA A 88 8.10 16.39 21.37
N GLU A 89 7.09 16.51 22.23
CA GLU A 89 5.93 15.62 22.23
C GLU A 89 5.17 15.66 20.90
N ALA A 90 4.95 16.86 20.35
CA ALA A 90 4.34 17.02 19.03
C ALA A 90 5.18 16.42 17.90
N ALA A 91 6.52 16.50 18.00
CA ALA A 91 7.43 15.83 17.08
C ALA A 91 7.29 14.30 17.16
N THR A 92 7.20 13.73 18.37
CA THR A 92 6.99 12.29 18.57
C THR A 92 5.65 11.83 17.97
N ALA A 93 4.54 12.51 18.27
CA ALA A 93 3.24 12.18 17.69
C ALA A 93 3.23 12.28 16.15
N SER A 94 3.92 13.27 15.59
CA SER A 94 4.06 13.42 14.14
C SER A 94 4.92 12.30 13.52
N ALA A 95 5.97 11.84 14.22
CA ALA A 95 6.79 10.73 13.78
C ALA A 95 6.01 9.40 13.80
N GLU A 96 5.18 9.17 14.83
CA GLU A 96 4.28 8.02 14.90
C GLU A 96 3.28 8.02 13.73
N ALA A 97 2.69 9.18 13.42
CA ALA A 97 1.80 9.33 12.26
C ALA A 97 2.52 9.05 10.94
N ALA A 98 3.80 9.45 10.81
CA ALA A 98 4.62 9.11 9.64
C ALA A 98 4.85 7.59 9.52
N MET A 99 5.10 6.91 10.63
CA MET A 99 5.27 5.45 10.67
C MET A 99 3.98 4.71 10.28
N GLU A 100 2.84 5.13 10.80
CA GLU A 100 1.55 4.51 10.46
C GLU A 100 1.20 4.71 8.98
N ALA A 101 1.48 5.91 8.44
CA ALA A 101 1.34 6.17 7.02
C ALA A 101 2.29 5.30 6.16
N ALA A 102 3.53 5.09 6.58
CA ALA A 102 4.47 4.20 5.90
C ALA A 102 4.03 2.73 5.94
N ALA A 103 3.45 2.27 7.06
CA ALA A 103 2.87 0.93 7.17
C ALA A 103 1.67 0.76 6.23
N ALA A 104 0.78 1.76 6.16
CA ALA A 104 -0.35 1.77 5.24
C ALA A 104 0.11 1.75 3.76
N ALA A 105 1.15 2.51 3.42
CA ALA A 105 1.76 2.48 2.08
C ALA A 105 2.29 1.09 1.74
N SER A 106 2.99 0.46 2.68
CA SER A 106 3.55 -0.89 2.52
C SER A 106 2.46 -1.94 2.29
N ALA A 107 1.38 -1.91 3.07
CA ALA A 107 0.26 -2.82 2.91
C ALA A 107 -0.42 -2.66 1.55
N ALA A 108 -0.63 -1.41 1.12
CA ALA A 108 -1.23 -1.11 -0.18
C ALA A 108 -0.32 -1.53 -1.36
N SER A 109 0.99 -1.29 -1.25
CA SER A 109 1.97 -1.75 -2.25
C SER A 109 2.06 -3.28 -2.31
N ALA A 110 1.99 -3.98 -1.18
CA ALA A 110 1.95 -5.44 -1.15
C ALA A 110 0.70 -5.99 -1.84
N ALA A 111 -0.47 -5.37 -1.63
CA ALA A 111 -1.69 -5.73 -2.33
C ALA A 111 -1.57 -5.53 -3.86
N ALA A 112 -0.97 -4.42 -4.30
CA ALA A 112 -0.71 -4.18 -5.72
C ALA A 112 0.26 -5.22 -6.31
N ALA A 113 1.33 -5.56 -5.60
CA ALA A 113 2.31 -6.57 -6.03
C ALA A 113 1.69 -7.98 -6.10
N ALA A 114 0.85 -8.35 -5.12
CA ALA A 114 0.15 -9.64 -5.12
C ALA A 114 -0.81 -9.76 -6.32
N ALA A 115 -1.50 -8.67 -6.68
CA ALA A 115 -2.37 -8.65 -7.85
C ALA A 115 -1.57 -8.77 -9.17
N VAL A 116 -0.41 -8.11 -9.29
CA VAL A 116 0.51 -8.27 -10.42
C VAL A 116 1.05 -9.69 -10.52
N ALA A 117 1.36 -10.34 -9.40
CA ALA A 117 1.84 -11.73 -9.41
C ALA A 117 0.80 -12.71 -10.00
N GLN A 118 -0.48 -12.40 -9.86
CA GLN A 118 -1.57 -13.16 -10.49
C GLN A 118 -1.82 -12.76 -11.95
N GLN A 119 -1.32 -11.60 -12.39
CA GLN A 119 -1.61 -11.02 -13.70
C GLN A 119 -0.42 -10.21 -14.23
N ALA A 120 0.33 -10.79 -15.16
CA ALA A 120 1.52 -10.19 -15.78
C ALA A 120 1.17 -9.14 -16.86
N GLU A 121 0.32 -8.16 -16.54
CA GLU A 121 0.06 -7.01 -17.40
C GLU A 121 1.14 -5.94 -17.20
N THR A 122 1.75 -5.47 -18.30
CA THR A 122 2.79 -4.43 -18.27
C THR A 122 2.34 -3.15 -17.56
N ALA A 123 1.09 -2.74 -17.75
CA ALA A 123 0.53 -1.57 -17.07
C ALA A 123 0.49 -1.77 -15.54
N LEU A 124 0.12 -2.96 -15.07
CA LEU A 124 0.06 -3.26 -13.65
C LEU A 124 1.47 -3.38 -13.03
N LEU A 125 2.44 -3.93 -13.79
CA LEU A 125 3.85 -3.96 -13.40
C LEU A 125 4.39 -2.56 -13.12
N GLN A 126 4.13 -1.60 -14.02
CA GLN A 126 4.55 -0.22 -13.82
C GLN A 126 3.89 0.38 -12.56
N MET A 127 2.59 0.18 -12.36
CA MET A 127 1.88 0.71 -11.19
C MET A 127 2.38 0.12 -9.87
N SER A 128 2.68 -1.19 -9.86
CA SER A 128 3.27 -1.84 -8.69
C SER A 128 4.68 -1.33 -8.41
N SER A 129 5.47 -1.03 -9.45
CA SER A 129 6.79 -0.41 -9.29
C SER A 129 6.68 0.98 -8.66
N GLU A 130 5.79 1.82 -9.18
CA GLU A 130 5.54 3.16 -8.62
C GLU A 130 5.03 3.11 -7.16
N ALA A 131 4.21 2.11 -6.83
CA ALA A 131 3.74 1.88 -5.46
C ALA A 131 4.89 1.44 -4.52
N ALA A 132 5.81 0.61 -5.00
CA ALA A 132 6.99 0.20 -4.26
C ALA A 132 7.94 1.38 -4.01
N GLU A 133 8.16 2.23 -5.01
CA GLU A 133 8.93 3.46 -4.87
C GLU A 133 8.29 4.43 -3.87
N ALA A 134 6.97 4.61 -3.92
CA ALA A 134 6.24 5.41 -2.93
C ALA A 134 6.39 4.83 -1.52
N THR A 135 6.34 3.51 -1.36
CA THR A 135 6.55 2.84 -0.07
C THR A 135 7.94 3.05 0.47
N LYS A 136 8.96 2.98 -0.39
CA LYS A 136 10.36 3.26 -0.01
C LYS A 136 10.48 4.70 0.52
N ARG A 137 9.99 5.69 -0.23
CA ARG A 137 10.00 7.10 0.21
C ARG A 137 9.27 7.30 1.53
N ALA A 138 8.10 6.68 1.70
CA ALA A 138 7.33 6.76 2.94
C ALA A 138 8.12 6.20 4.13
N SER A 139 8.81 5.07 3.93
CA SER A 139 9.63 4.42 4.95
C SER A 139 10.86 5.24 5.32
N ASP A 140 11.53 5.82 4.32
CA ASP A 140 12.67 6.72 4.52
C ASP A 140 12.23 7.97 5.32
N ALA A 141 11.12 8.60 4.93
CA ALA A 141 10.55 9.75 5.64
C ALA A 141 10.17 9.42 7.09
N ALA A 142 9.56 8.26 7.33
CA ALA A 142 9.23 7.80 8.68
C ALA A 142 10.48 7.55 9.54
N ALA A 143 11.51 6.92 8.97
CA ALA A 143 12.77 6.66 9.67
C ALA A 143 13.48 7.96 10.07
N GLU A 144 13.52 8.95 9.16
CA GLU A 144 14.08 10.27 9.45
C GLU A 144 13.25 11.03 10.49
N ALA A 145 11.91 10.97 10.42
CA ALA A 145 11.03 11.59 11.40
C ALA A 145 11.28 11.06 12.82
N VAL A 146 11.38 9.74 12.96
CA VAL A 146 11.67 9.07 14.23
C VAL A 146 13.01 9.54 14.78
N LYS A 147 14.07 9.56 13.96
CA LYS A 147 15.38 10.05 14.35
C LYS A 147 15.33 11.49 14.86
N MET A 148 14.67 12.40 14.14
CA MET A 148 14.53 13.80 14.54
C MET A 148 13.75 13.94 15.85
N SER A 149 12.71 13.14 16.07
CA SER A 149 11.94 13.18 17.32
C SER A 149 12.79 12.75 18.53
N PHE A 150 13.67 11.76 18.36
CA PHE A 150 14.60 11.35 19.42
C PHE A 150 15.65 12.42 19.70
N GLU A 151 16.19 13.06 18.66
CA GLU A 151 17.13 14.17 18.81
C GLU A 151 16.49 15.35 19.56
N ALA A 152 15.24 15.71 19.21
CA ALA A 152 14.48 16.75 19.89
C ALA A 152 14.31 16.43 21.39
N ASN A 153 13.87 15.21 21.71
CA ASN A 153 13.72 14.76 23.10
C ASN A 153 15.04 14.79 23.88
N ALA A 154 16.16 14.42 23.25
CA ALA A 154 17.48 14.47 23.88
C ALA A 154 17.91 15.91 24.20
N ILE A 155 17.64 16.86 23.30
CA ILE A 155 17.92 18.29 23.51
C ILE A 155 17.09 18.83 24.67
N VAL A 156 15.79 18.55 24.69
CA VAL A 156 14.88 19.00 25.76
C VAL A 156 15.32 18.45 27.11
N LYS A 157 15.64 17.16 27.19
CA LYS A 157 16.14 16.52 28.41
C LYS A 157 17.42 17.16 28.91
N LYS A 158 18.35 17.51 28.01
CA LYS A 158 19.58 18.23 28.37
C LYS A 158 19.28 19.63 28.92
N ALA A 159 18.40 20.39 28.27
CA ALA A 159 18.04 21.73 28.71
C ALA A 159 17.36 21.73 30.08
N ARG A 160 16.50 20.75 30.35
CA ARG A 160 15.86 20.56 31.66
C ARG A 160 16.89 20.36 32.78
N ASN A 161 17.91 19.53 32.54
CA ASN A 161 18.99 19.28 33.51
C ASN A 161 19.93 20.48 33.72
N GLN A 162 19.89 21.50 32.84
CA GLN A 162 20.69 22.71 32.96
C GLN A 162 19.92 23.88 33.60
N GLY A 163 18.58 23.84 33.53
CA GLY A 163 17.70 24.83 34.15
C GLY A 163 17.16 24.44 35.54
N SER A 164 17.58 23.29 36.09
CA SER A 164 17.32 22.86 37.48
C SER A 164 18.56 23.02 38.34
#